data_AF-A0AAV5U8U4-F1
#
_entry.id   AF-A0AAV5U8U4-F1
#
_cell.length_a   1.000
_cell.length_b   1.000
_cell.length_c   1.000
_cell.angle_alpha   90.00
_cell.angle_beta   90.00
_cell.angle_gamma   90.00
#
_symmetry.space_group_name_H-M   'P 1'
#
loop_
_entity.id
_entity.type
_entity.pdbx_description
1 polymer ?
#
loop_
_entity_poly.entity_id
_entity_poly.type
_entity_poly.pdbx_seq_one_letter_code
_entity_poly.pdbx_strand_id
1 'polypeptide(L)'
;GNVLSYPDSRIVETSYGKIQGRRLIYTGEKQVDAFQGIPFARPLIRNLRFKKPEAPEKWEGVRKTKKFGPRPIDGPMFHWAIDSLI
;
A
#
# COMPACT_ATOMS: atom_id res chain seq x y z
N GLY A 1 -22.98 -5.60 -2.52
CA GLY A 1 -21.71 -6.32 -2.71
C GLY A 1 -21.02 -6.40 -1.37
N ASN A 2 -20.88 -7.59 -0.80
CA ASN A 2 -20.31 -7.77 0.54
C ASN A 2 -18.85 -7.29 0.55
N VAL A 3 -18.61 -6.15 1.19
CA VAL A 3 -17.27 -5.80 1.63
C VAL A 3 -16.89 -6.86 2.65
N LEU A 4 -15.99 -7.77 2.28
CA LEU A 4 -15.35 -8.66 3.24
C LEU A 4 -14.63 -7.78 4.27
N SER A 5 -15.32 -7.48 5.36
CA SER A 5 -14.80 -6.69 6.47
C SER A 5 -13.85 -7.58 7.25
N TYR A 6 -12.61 -7.70 6.78
CA TYR A 6 -11.56 -8.40 7.50
C TYR A 6 -11.32 -7.75 8.87
N PRO A 7 -11.16 -8.54 9.95
CA PRO A 7 -10.87 -8.00 11.27
C PRO A 7 -9.51 -7.31 11.30
N ASP A 8 -9.29 -6.54 12.36
CA ASP A 8 -8.04 -5.82 12.55
C ASP A 8 -6.89 -6.78 12.86
N SER A 9 -5.72 -6.50 12.29
CA SER A 9 -4.50 -7.20 12.66
C SER A 9 -4.04 -6.77 14.06
N ARG A 10 -3.00 -7.45 14.56
CA ARG A 10 -2.16 -6.92 15.65
C ARG A 10 -1.58 -5.57 15.26
N ILE A 11 -1.31 -4.74 16.26
CA ILE A 11 -0.49 -3.52 16.11
C ILE A 11 0.98 -3.94 16.11
N VAL A 12 1.74 -3.46 15.13
CA VAL A 12 3.16 -3.76 14.97
C VAL A 12 3.96 -2.47 15.02
N GLU A 13 5.08 -2.47 15.75
CA GLU A 13 6.04 -1.36 15.78
C GLU A 13 6.99 -1.47 14.59
N THR A 14 7.20 -0.35 13.90
CA THR A 14 8.21 -0.23 12.83
C THR A 14 9.25 0.80 13.23
N SER A 15 10.34 0.94 12.47
CA SER A 15 11.33 1.99 12.70
C SER A 15 10.77 3.42 12.60
N TYR A 16 9.59 3.60 11.99
CA TYR A 16 8.97 4.90 11.73
C TYR A 16 7.67 5.15 12.52
N GLY A 17 7.18 4.15 13.27
CA GLY A 17 5.97 4.23 14.09
C GLY A 17 5.09 2.98 14.01
N LYS A 18 3.97 3.00 14.74
CA LYS A 18 3.05 1.86 14.85
C LYS A 18 2.13 1.74 13.64
N ILE A 19 1.84 0.51 13.22
CA ILE A 19 0.92 0.21 12.11
C ILE A 19 -0.15 -0.83 12.50
N GLN A 20 -1.30 -0.77 11.83
CA GLN A 20 -2.37 -1.75 11.96
C GLN A 20 -2.99 -2.05 10.59
N GLY A 21 -2.88 -3.31 10.17
CA GLY A 21 -3.41 -3.84 8.92
C GLY A 21 -4.72 -4.59 9.10
N ARG A 22 -4.92 -5.58 8.23
CA ARG A 22 -6.09 -6.48 8.22
C ARG A 22 -5.65 -7.90 8.49
N ARG A 23 -6.47 -8.68 9.17
CA ARG A 23 -6.28 -10.13 9.30
C ARG A 23 -7.09 -10.85 8.23
N LEU A 24 -6.39 -11.44 7.28
CA LEU A 24 -6.96 -12.27 6.23
C LEU A 24 -7.10 -13.69 6.79
N ILE A 25 -8.35 -14.15 6.88
CA ILE A 25 -8.69 -15.50 7.32
C ILE A 25 -9.06 -16.29 6.06
N TYR A 26 -8.28 -17.32 5.76
CA TYR A 26 -8.55 -18.23 4.65
C TYR A 26 -9.32 -19.45 5.16
N THR A 27 -9.87 -20.26 4.25
CA THR A 27 -10.58 -21.48 4.63
C THR A 27 -9.71 -22.39 5.51
N GLY A 28 -10.30 -22.86 6.62
CA GLY A 28 -9.60 -23.57 7.69
C GLY A 28 -9.02 -22.62 8.76
N GLU A 29 -7.85 -22.96 9.31
CA GLU A 29 -7.19 -22.21 10.39
C GLU A 29 -6.10 -21.24 9.91
N LYS A 30 -5.89 -21.14 8.58
CA LYS A 30 -4.81 -20.32 8.01
C LYS A 30 -5.16 -18.84 8.10
N GLN A 31 -4.32 -18.08 8.80
CA GLN A 31 -4.49 -16.64 9.00
C GLN A 31 -3.21 -15.88 8.64
N VAL A 32 -3.36 -14.72 8.01
CA VAL A 32 -2.25 -13.82 7.67
C VAL A 32 -2.61 -12.39 8.07
N ASP A 33 -1.70 -11.72 8.78
CA ASP A 33 -1.80 -10.28 9.00
C ASP A 33 -1.21 -9.55 7.77
N ALA A 34 -2.06 -8.82 7.04
CA ALA A 34 -1.70 -8.08 5.84
C ALA A 34 -1.60 -6.57 6.13
N PHE A 35 -0.42 -6.01 5.90
CA PHE A 35 -0.14 -4.58 6.06
C PHE A 35 0.16 -3.97 4.69
N GLN A 36 -0.66 -3.01 4.26
CA GLN A 36 -0.62 -2.44 2.91
C GLN A 36 -0.48 -0.92 2.97
N GLY A 37 0.28 -0.36 2.02
CA GLY A 37 0.45 1.10 1.91
C GLY A 37 1.34 1.70 3.00
N ILE A 38 2.28 0.92 3.57
CA ILE A 38 3.28 1.43 4.50
C ILE A 38 4.25 2.35 3.72
N PRO A 39 4.43 3.62 4.12
CA PRO A 39 5.43 4.48 3.50
C PRO A 39 6.84 3.97 3.82
N PHE A 40 7.65 3.78 2.78
CA PHE A 40 9.07 3.40 2.92
C PHE A 40 10.03 4.53 2.47
N ALA A 41 9.49 5.56 1.83
CA ALA A 41 10.23 6.72 1.36
C ALA A 41 9.33 7.97 1.40
N ARG A 42 9.97 9.14 1.44
CA ARG A 42 9.28 10.43 1.31
C ARG A 42 8.65 10.55 -0.08
N PRO A 43 7.42 11.09 -0.21
CA PRO A 43 6.79 11.27 -1.51
C PRO A 43 7.67 12.08 -2.47
N LEU A 44 7.93 11.53 -3.66
CA LEU A 44 8.80 12.12 -4.68
C LEU A 44 8.10 13.25 -5.48
N ILE A 45 7.53 14.23 -4.76
CA ILE A 45 6.82 15.35 -5.35
C ILE A 45 7.75 16.55 -5.57
N ARG A 46 7.44 17.35 -6.62
CA ARG A 46 8.17 18.59 -6.95
C ARG A 46 9.68 18.34 -7.15
N ASN A 47 10.50 18.97 -6.31
CA ASN A 47 11.96 19.05 -6.41
C ASN A 47 12.66 17.73 -6.02
N LEU A 48 11.90 16.72 -5.61
CA LEU A 48 12.38 15.38 -5.26
C LEU A 48 12.29 14.40 -6.43
N ARG A 49 11.64 14.79 -7.52
CA ARG A 49 11.64 13.98 -8.74
C ARG A 49 13.09 13.81 -9.21
N PHE A 50 13.44 12.58 -9.60
CA PHE A 50 14.77 12.19 -10.06
C PHE A 50 15.89 12.28 -9.02
N LYS A 51 15.57 12.51 -7.75
CA LYS A 51 16.52 12.41 -6.65
C LYS A 51 16.44 11.04 -5.98
N LYS A 52 17.49 10.70 -5.22
CA LYS A 52 17.50 9.51 -4.38
C LYS A 52 16.30 9.55 -3.42
N PRO A 53 15.61 8.41 -3.18
CA PRO A 53 14.57 8.32 -2.17
C PRO A 53 15.13 8.71 -0.79
N GLU A 54 14.41 9.60 -0.12
CA GLU A 54 14.68 9.97 1.27
C GLU A 54 13.79 9.16 2.20
N ALA A 55 14.22 8.97 3.45
CA ALA A 55 13.44 8.26 4.46
C ALA A 55 12.09 8.97 4.73
N PRO A 56 11.02 8.22 5.07
CA PRO A 56 9.74 8.82 5.41
C PRO A 56 9.82 9.52 6.77
N GLU A 57 8.95 10.50 6.96
CA GLU A 57 8.74 11.11 8.28
C GLU A 57 8.12 10.08 9.23
N LYS A 58 8.57 10.08 10.49
CA LYS A 58 7.93 9.30 11.55
C LYS A 58 6.51 9.82 11.77
N TRP A 59 5.62 8.94 12.21
CA TRP A 59 4.25 9.32 12.56
C TRP A 59 3.95 8.98 14.02
N GLU A 60 3.08 9.80 14.61
CA GLU A 60 2.52 9.54 15.93
C GLU A 60 1.27 8.65 15.83
N GLY A 61 0.95 7.96 16.92
CA GLY A 61 -0.19 7.06 16.98
C GLY A 61 -0.04 5.82 16.10
N VAL A 62 -1.16 5.24 15.68
CA VAL A 62 -1.22 3.99 14.91
C VAL A 62 -1.72 4.28 13.50
N ARG A 63 -0.87 4.03 12.49
CA ARG A 63 -1.22 4.22 11.09
C ARG A 63 -2.01 3.03 10.55
N LYS A 64 -3.18 3.29 9.96
CA LYS A 64 -4.01 2.25 9.31
C LYS A 64 -3.41 1.85 7.97
N THR A 65 -3.03 0.59 7.82
CA THR A 65 -2.39 0.01 6.62
C THR A 65 -3.30 -1.05 5.99
N LYS A 66 -4.53 -0.66 5.69
CA LYS A 66 -5.62 -1.56 5.24
C LYS A 66 -5.91 -1.45 3.73
N LYS A 67 -5.17 -0.60 3.01
CA LYS A 67 -5.36 -0.34 1.57
C LYS A 67 -4.00 -0.16 0.90
N PHE A 68 -3.91 -0.52 -0.38
CA PHE A 68 -2.73 -0.22 -1.18
C PHE A 68 -2.56 1.29 -1.35
N GLY A 69 -1.30 1.73 -1.45
CA GLY A 69 -0.96 3.09 -1.86
C GLY A 69 -1.22 3.32 -3.35
N PRO A 70 -1.07 4.57 -3.82
CA PRO A 70 -1.17 4.87 -5.24
C PRO A 70 -0.10 4.10 -6.04
N ARG A 71 -0.47 3.60 -7.21
CA ARG A 71 0.48 3.00 -8.15
C ARG A 71 1.43 4.08 -8.70
N PRO A 72 2.68 3.74 -9.03
CA PRO A 72 3.55 4.63 -9.79
C PRO A 72 2.90 5.03 -11.12
N ILE A 73 3.33 6.19 -11.63
CA ILE A 73 2.99 6.60 -12.98
C ILE A 73 3.61 5.60 -13.93
N ASP A 74 2.76 4.94 -14.68
CA ASP A 74 3.09 4.02 -15.76
C ASP A 74 2.30 4.51 -16.98
N GLY A 75 2.80 4.24 -18.19
CA GLY A 75 2.19 4.71 -19.43
C GLY A 75 0.70 4.29 -19.57
N PRO A 76 0.00 4.77 -20.61
CA PRO A 76 -1.40 4.38 -20.81
C PRO A 76 -1.52 2.85 -20.81
N MET A 77 -2.48 2.34 -20.03
CA MET A 77 -2.72 0.91 -19.79
C MET A 77 -3.13 0.13 -21.06
N PHE A 78 -3.25 0.79 -22.22
CA PHE A 78 -3.71 0.21 -23.48
C PHE A 78 -2.86 0.71 -24.64
N HIS A 79 -1.86 -0.08 -25.06
CA HIS A 79 -1.08 0.17 -26.28
C HIS A 79 -1.54 -0.72 -27.46
N TRP A 80 -2.34 -1.77 -27.26
CA TRP A 80 -2.68 -2.73 -28.33
C TRP A 80 -4.08 -2.63 -28.94
N ALA A 81 -4.95 -1.69 -28.50
CA ALA A 81 -6.34 -1.65 -28.97
C ALA A 81 -6.58 -0.91 -30.31
N ILE A 82 -5.53 -0.44 -31.00
CA ILE A 82 -5.70 0.31 -32.27
C ILE A 82 -5.25 -0.50 -33.51
N ASP A 83 -4.47 -1.57 -33.36
CA ASP A 83 -4.01 -2.38 -34.51
C ASP A 83 -4.96 -3.54 -34.89
N SER A 84 -6.14 -3.62 -34.28
CA SER A 84 -7.18 -4.62 -34.64
C SER A 84 -8.36 -4.02 -35.41
N LEU A 85 -8.21 -2.79 -35.92
CA LEU A 85 -9.22 -2.13 -36.73
C LEU A 85 -8.57 -1.43 -37.94
N ILE A 86 -7.78 -2.19 -38.69
CA ILE A 86 -7.45 -1.93 -40.10
C ILE A 86 -7.46 -3.26 -40.85
#